data_AF-A0A2H4MRL4-F1
#
_entry.id   AF-A0A2H4MRL4-F1
#
_cell.length_a   1.000
_cell.length_b   1.000
_cell.length_c   1.000
_cell.angle_alpha   90.00
_cell.angle_beta   90.00
_cell.angle_gamma   90.00
#
_symmetry.space_group_name_H-M   'P 1'
#
loop_
_entity.id
_entity.type
_entity.pdbx_description
1 polymer ?
#
loop_
_entity_poly.entity_id
_entity_poly.type
_entity_poly.pdbx_seq_one_letter_code
_entity_poly.pdbx_strand_id
1 'polypeptide(L)'
;SRLNHHLSGLFGLSSLAWSGHLVHVAIPESRGQHIGWDNFIHSLPHPAGLQPFFTGNWNIYAQNPDSFQHIFGTHDGSGTAILTFIGGFHPHSQSLWLTDIAHHHLAIAIIFIIAGHMYKTNWGIGHNLKDILDAHRPPSGKLGNGHKGLYLTLTNSLHMQLGLALACLGVITSLVAQHMYAMPSYAFIAKDFTTQAALYTHHQYIAGFLMVGAFAHGAIFFIRDYNPEDNENNVLARMLEHKEAIISHLSWASLFLGFHTLGLYIHNDTVIAFGSPEKQILIEPVFAQWIQASSGKSLYGFNTLLSSSTSYASQAGSNVWLPGWIEAINNTKNSLFLTIGPGDFLVHHAIALGLHVTTLILVKGALDARGSKLMPDKKDFGYSFPCDGPGRGGTCDISAWDAFYLSVFWML
;
A
#
# COMPACT_ATOMS: atom_id res chain seq x y z
N SER A 1 14.87 7.52 -20.09
CA SER A 1 14.61 8.96 -19.88
C SER A 1 13.42 9.23 -18.95
N ARG A 2 12.17 8.82 -19.28
CA ARG A 2 10.97 9.11 -18.46
C ARG A 2 11.10 8.74 -16.98
N LEU A 3 11.54 7.50 -16.69
CA LEU A 3 11.72 7.04 -15.30
C LEU A 3 12.70 7.89 -14.49
N ASN A 4 13.82 8.31 -15.08
CA ASN A 4 14.79 9.19 -14.42
C ASN A 4 14.15 10.52 -14.01
N HIS A 5 13.42 11.16 -14.95
CA HIS A 5 12.77 12.43 -14.70
C HIS A 5 11.62 12.31 -13.69
N HIS A 6 10.88 11.20 -13.71
CA HIS A 6 9.80 10.99 -12.75
C HIS A 6 10.36 10.69 -11.35
N LEU A 7 11.36 9.81 -11.24
CA LEU A 7 11.98 9.51 -9.95
C LEU A 7 12.68 10.74 -9.37
N SER A 8 13.64 11.34 -10.10
CA SER A 8 14.40 12.47 -9.57
C SER A 8 13.61 13.78 -9.55
N GLY A 9 12.92 14.12 -10.63
CA GLY A 9 12.20 15.38 -10.77
C GLY A 9 10.83 15.33 -10.10
N LEU A 10 9.93 14.51 -10.62
CA LEU A 10 8.53 14.50 -10.16
C LEU A 10 8.41 14.07 -8.69
N PHE A 11 9.14 13.03 -8.25
CA PHE A 11 9.08 12.59 -6.85
C PHE A 11 10.15 13.22 -5.99
N GLY A 12 11.42 13.16 -6.42
CA GLY A 12 12.55 13.67 -5.65
C GLY A 12 12.50 15.17 -5.39
N LEU A 13 12.51 15.99 -6.45
CA LEU A 13 12.50 17.45 -6.30
C LEU A 13 11.19 17.96 -5.70
N SER A 14 10.03 17.36 -6.03
CA SER A 14 8.77 17.74 -5.40
C SER A 14 8.74 17.42 -3.90
N SER A 15 9.27 16.26 -3.49
CA SER A 15 9.37 15.92 -2.05
C SER A 15 10.37 16.82 -1.33
N LEU A 16 11.47 17.19 -2.00
CA LEU A 16 12.43 18.16 -1.46
C LEU A 16 11.79 19.53 -1.28
N ALA A 17 11.07 20.02 -2.29
CA ALA A 17 10.33 21.27 -2.23
C ALA A 17 9.24 21.25 -1.15
N TRP A 18 8.56 20.11 -0.97
CA TRP A 18 7.57 19.95 0.08
C TRP A 18 8.20 19.95 1.48
N SER A 19 9.34 19.29 1.67
CA SER A 19 10.12 19.43 2.91
C SER A 19 10.50 20.89 3.18
N GLY A 20 10.95 21.60 2.13
CA GLY A 20 11.19 23.05 2.20
C GLY A 20 9.95 23.83 2.66
N HIS A 21 8.79 23.59 2.07
CA HIS A 21 7.53 24.22 2.48
C HIS A 21 7.19 23.92 3.95
N LEU A 22 7.34 22.67 4.40
CA LEU A 22 7.09 22.29 5.78
C LEU A 22 8.03 23.01 6.76
N VAL A 23 9.34 23.01 6.48
CA VAL A 23 10.37 23.65 7.31
C VAL A 23 10.19 25.16 7.38
N HIS A 24 9.80 25.78 6.28
CA HIS A 24 9.81 27.23 6.16
C HIS A 24 8.46 27.90 6.41
N VAL A 25 7.35 27.19 6.25
CA VAL A 25 6.00 27.75 6.39
C VAL A 25 5.21 26.97 7.43
N ALA A 26 4.98 25.67 7.22
CA ALA A 26 4.06 24.91 8.08
C ALA A 26 4.53 24.81 9.54
N ILE A 27 5.82 24.56 9.78
CA ILE A 27 6.37 24.47 11.13
C ILE A 27 6.32 25.83 11.85
N PRO A 28 6.80 26.95 11.27
CA PRO A 28 6.63 28.28 11.87
C PRO A 28 5.17 28.63 12.17
N GLU A 29 4.25 28.41 11.23
CA GLU A 29 2.82 28.68 11.43
C GLU A 29 2.22 27.81 12.54
N SER A 30 2.65 26.55 12.66
CA SER A 30 2.27 25.68 13.78
C SER A 30 2.79 26.16 15.14
N ARG A 31 3.75 27.10 15.16
CA ARG A 31 4.31 27.75 16.35
C ARG A 31 3.83 29.20 16.51
N GLY A 32 2.80 29.60 15.75
CA GLY A 32 2.24 30.95 15.79
C GLY A 32 3.13 32.03 15.17
N GLN A 33 4.12 31.65 14.37
CA GLN A 33 4.96 32.57 13.61
C GLN A 33 4.47 32.66 12.18
N HIS A 34 3.93 33.82 11.80
CA HIS A 34 3.43 34.03 10.45
C HIS A 34 4.56 34.10 9.42
N ILE A 35 4.51 33.23 8.40
CA ILE A 35 5.43 33.24 7.26
C ILE A 35 4.64 33.28 5.96
N GLY A 36 4.85 34.35 5.19
CA GLY A 36 4.23 34.58 3.90
C GLY A 36 5.26 34.89 2.82
N TRP A 37 4.77 35.12 1.60
CA TRP A 37 5.62 35.48 0.45
C TRP A 37 6.40 36.79 0.66
N ASP A 38 5.88 37.68 1.50
CA ASP A 38 6.43 38.98 1.83
C ASP A 38 7.63 38.93 2.79
N ASN A 39 7.71 37.90 3.65
CA ASN A 39 8.73 37.83 4.70
C ASN A 39 9.60 36.55 4.69
N PHE A 40 9.25 35.54 3.88
CA PHE A 40 9.91 34.24 3.84
C PHE A 40 11.43 34.31 3.57
N ILE A 41 11.88 35.24 2.72
CA ILE A 41 13.30 35.38 2.37
C ILE A 41 14.16 36.01 3.49
N HIS A 42 13.53 36.66 4.47
CA HIS A 42 14.21 37.34 5.57
C HIS A 42 14.06 36.58 6.90
N SER A 43 13.11 35.66 6.97
CA SER A 43 12.86 34.83 8.14
C SER A 43 13.62 33.52 8.05
N LEU A 44 14.54 33.28 8.99
CA LEU A 44 15.26 32.01 9.06
C LEU A 44 14.36 30.91 9.63
N PRO A 45 14.31 29.71 9.02
CA PRO A 45 13.54 28.58 9.56
C PRO A 45 14.15 27.99 10.84
N HIS A 46 15.46 28.21 11.05
CA HIS A 46 16.19 27.74 12.23
C HIS A 46 17.17 28.84 12.69
N PRO A 47 17.31 29.10 14.01
CA PRO A 47 18.16 30.19 14.52
C PRO A 47 19.62 30.14 14.04
N ALA A 48 20.18 28.94 13.88
CA ALA A 48 21.56 28.74 13.42
C ALA A 48 21.76 28.91 11.89
N GLY A 49 20.69 29.21 11.13
CA GLY A 49 20.75 29.33 9.68
C GLY A 49 21.27 28.07 8.99
N LEU A 50 21.90 28.22 7.82
CA LEU A 50 22.44 27.12 7.02
C LEU A 50 23.88 26.70 7.40
N GLN A 51 24.55 27.41 8.30
CA GLN A 51 25.94 27.10 8.66
C GLN A 51 26.12 25.64 9.14
N PRO A 52 25.27 25.09 10.05
CA PRO A 52 25.36 23.69 10.46
C PRO A 52 25.20 22.68 9.33
N PHE A 53 24.46 23.03 8.27
CA PHE A 53 24.29 22.17 7.10
C PHE A 53 25.62 21.98 6.37
N PHE A 54 26.32 23.08 6.07
CA PHE A 54 27.58 23.06 5.33
C PHE A 54 28.76 22.54 6.15
N THR A 55 28.74 22.67 7.47
CA THR A 55 29.78 22.10 8.36
C THR A 55 29.54 20.63 8.71
N GLY A 56 28.43 20.04 8.27
CA GLY A 56 28.07 18.64 8.54
C GLY A 56 27.51 18.40 9.95
N ASN A 57 27.28 19.45 10.74
CA ASN A 57 26.74 19.34 12.11
C ASN A 57 25.19 19.32 12.11
N TRP A 58 24.61 18.35 11.40
CA TRP A 58 23.16 18.31 11.13
C TRP A 58 22.30 18.04 12.37
N ASN A 59 22.89 17.49 13.43
CA ASN A 59 22.18 17.21 14.69
C ASN A 59 21.56 18.47 15.31
N ILE A 60 22.10 19.66 15.03
CA ILE A 60 21.59 20.95 15.52
C ILE A 60 20.13 21.15 15.10
N TYR A 61 19.75 20.72 13.90
CA TYR A 61 18.39 20.90 13.39
C TYR A 61 17.33 20.00 14.06
N ALA A 62 17.76 19.02 14.86
CA ALA A 62 16.90 18.13 15.63
C ALA A 62 16.79 18.53 17.11
N GLN A 63 17.55 19.54 17.56
CA GLN A 63 17.58 19.94 18.95
C GLN A 63 16.39 20.83 19.32
N ASN A 64 15.91 20.68 20.57
CA ASN A 64 14.78 21.43 21.11
C ASN A 64 13.49 21.26 20.26
N PRO A 65 12.94 20.04 20.18
CA PRO A 65 11.64 19.81 19.54
C PRO A 65 10.51 20.50 20.28
N ASP A 66 9.35 20.61 19.65
CA ASP A 66 8.13 21.06 20.31
C ASP A 66 7.82 20.17 21.54
N SER A 67 7.51 20.81 22.66
CA SER A 67 7.25 20.11 23.92
C SER A 67 5.91 19.37 23.91
N PHE A 68 5.71 18.46 24.86
CA PHE A 68 4.42 17.78 25.04
C PHE A 68 3.27 18.73 25.43
N GLN A 69 3.60 19.91 25.98
CA GLN A 69 2.63 20.96 26.32
C GLN A 69 2.39 21.96 25.17
N HIS A 70 3.04 21.77 24.02
CA HIS A 70 2.90 22.69 22.88
C HIS A 70 1.43 22.82 22.46
N ILE A 71 0.98 24.06 22.28
CA ILE A 71 -0.35 24.37 21.76
C ILE A 71 -0.20 24.71 20.27
N PHE A 72 -0.59 23.75 19.43
CA PHE A 72 -0.52 23.87 17.97
C PHE A 72 -1.15 25.19 17.47
N GLY A 73 -0.38 25.96 16.73
CA GLY A 73 -0.71 27.30 16.21
C GLY A 73 -0.25 28.46 17.08
N THR A 74 0.50 28.22 18.18
CA THR A 74 0.94 29.24 19.13
C THR A 74 2.40 29.04 19.52
N HIS A 75 3.01 30.05 20.15
CA HIS A 75 4.40 29.96 20.63
C HIS A 75 4.53 29.17 21.94
N ASP A 76 3.41 28.90 22.63
CA ASP A 76 3.41 28.26 23.94
C ASP A 76 3.88 26.81 23.84
N GLY A 77 5.02 26.51 24.48
CA GLY A 77 5.65 25.19 24.46
C GLY A 77 6.31 24.82 23.12
N SER A 78 6.48 25.78 22.20
CA SER A 78 7.14 25.56 20.91
C SER A 78 8.66 25.42 21.06
N GLY A 79 9.24 24.58 20.21
CA GLY A 79 10.67 24.36 20.08
C GLY A 79 11.27 25.13 18.90
N THR A 80 12.51 24.78 18.56
CA THR A 80 13.24 25.33 17.41
C THR A 80 13.64 24.29 16.39
N ALA A 81 13.53 22.99 16.72
CA ALA A 81 13.86 21.91 15.78
C ALA A 81 13.06 22.04 14.49
N ILE A 82 13.68 21.69 13.36
CA ILE A 82 13.03 21.65 12.05
C ILE A 82 13.01 20.26 11.43
N LEU A 83 13.87 19.36 11.89
CA LEU A 83 13.99 17.98 11.40
C LEU A 83 14.17 17.05 12.60
N THR A 84 13.15 16.26 12.94
CA THR A 84 13.19 15.37 14.10
C THR A 84 12.92 13.92 13.70
N PHE A 85 13.00 13.02 14.68
CA PHE A 85 12.63 11.61 14.52
C PHE A 85 12.02 11.07 15.81
N ILE A 86 11.01 11.79 16.33
CA ILE A 86 10.42 11.59 17.66
C ILE A 86 9.59 10.31 17.70
N GLY A 87 8.82 10.07 16.64
CA GLY A 87 7.81 9.01 16.62
C GLY A 87 6.56 9.35 17.44
N GLY A 88 5.52 8.54 17.27
CA GLY A 88 4.24 8.76 17.94
C GLY A 88 3.49 10.00 17.43
N PHE A 89 2.70 10.62 18.31
CA PHE A 89 1.79 11.71 17.95
C PHE A 89 1.97 12.93 18.87
N HIS A 90 1.79 14.11 18.29
CA HIS A 90 1.73 15.36 19.03
C HIS A 90 0.51 15.37 19.98
N PRO A 91 0.67 15.58 21.31
CA PRO A 91 -0.41 15.39 22.29
C PRO A 91 -1.65 16.26 22.09
N HIS A 92 -1.47 17.53 21.71
CA HIS A 92 -2.62 18.43 21.50
C HIS A 92 -3.44 18.06 20.25
N SER A 93 -2.76 17.91 19.10
CA SER A 93 -3.38 17.68 17.80
C SER A 93 -3.73 16.22 17.53
N GLN A 94 -3.15 15.26 18.26
CA GLN A 94 -3.29 13.81 18.04
C GLN A 94 -2.93 13.40 16.60
N SER A 95 -1.86 13.99 16.07
CA SER A 95 -1.36 13.74 14.72
C SER A 95 0.17 13.65 14.71
N LEU A 96 0.75 13.15 13.61
CA LEU A 96 2.20 13.06 13.43
C LEU A 96 2.88 14.43 13.60
N TRP A 97 4.10 14.43 14.13
CA TRP A 97 4.90 15.63 14.29
C TRP A 97 5.27 16.24 12.94
N LEU A 98 5.04 17.55 12.75
CA LEU A 98 5.38 18.23 11.49
C LEU A 98 6.87 18.14 11.16
N THR A 99 7.74 18.21 12.17
CA THR A 99 9.19 18.06 12.04
C THR A 99 9.60 16.64 11.63
N ASP A 100 8.85 15.60 12.03
CA ASP A 100 9.06 14.22 11.56
C ASP A 100 8.58 14.08 10.10
N ILE A 101 7.45 14.70 9.73
CA ILE A 101 6.95 14.72 8.34
C ILE A 101 7.95 15.46 7.43
N ALA A 102 8.47 16.61 7.87
CA ALA A 102 9.47 17.38 7.12
C ALA A 102 10.75 16.56 6.89
N HIS A 103 11.23 15.86 7.92
CA HIS A 103 12.39 14.98 7.83
C HIS A 103 12.13 13.76 6.94
N HIS A 104 10.95 13.14 7.03
CA HIS A 104 10.54 12.08 6.14
C HIS A 104 10.62 12.51 4.67
N HIS A 105 10.05 13.67 4.33
CA HIS A 105 10.07 14.18 2.96
C HIS A 105 11.47 14.51 2.45
N LEU A 106 12.35 15.04 3.31
CA LEU A 106 13.76 15.26 2.95
C LEU A 106 14.48 13.93 2.68
N ALA A 107 14.28 12.93 3.54
CA ALA A 107 14.90 11.62 3.41
C ALA A 107 14.47 10.90 2.12
N ILE A 108 13.17 10.82 1.85
CA ILE A 108 12.67 10.17 0.62
C ILE A 108 13.04 10.96 -0.64
N ALA A 109 13.16 12.29 -0.56
CA ALA A 109 13.61 13.11 -1.68
C ALA A 109 15.03 12.70 -2.12
N ILE A 110 15.94 12.53 -1.17
CA ILE A 110 17.32 12.10 -1.45
C ILE A 110 17.31 10.71 -2.10
N ILE A 111 16.52 9.77 -1.57
CA ILE A 111 16.38 8.42 -2.13
C ILE A 111 15.90 8.48 -3.59
N PHE A 112 14.87 9.26 -3.89
CA PHE A 112 14.30 9.37 -5.22
C PHE A 112 15.21 10.11 -6.21
N ILE A 113 15.90 11.16 -5.77
CA ILE A 113 16.91 11.86 -6.58
C ILE A 113 18.02 10.89 -6.98
N ILE A 114 18.57 10.13 -6.03
CA ILE A 114 19.61 9.13 -6.32
C ILE A 114 19.07 8.04 -7.25
N ALA A 115 17.89 7.48 -6.96
CA ALA A 115 17.26 6.45 -7.79
C ALA A 115 17.00 6.91 -9.23
N GLY A 116 16.67 8.20 -9.42
CA GLY A 116 16.47 8.79 -10.75
C GLY A 116 17.72 8.90 -11.60
N HIS A 117 18.91 8.61 -11.07
CA HIS A 117 20.17 8.56 -11.83
C HIS A 117 20.60 7.14 -12.22
N MET A 118 19.73 6.14 -12.02
CA MET A 118 20.05 4.73 -12.29
C MET A 118 20.06 4.38 -13.79
N TYR A 119 19.06 4.84 -14.56
CA TYR A 119 18.88 4.34 -15.94
C TYR A 119 19.62 5.17 -16.99
N LYS A 120 20.10 4.49 -18.02
CA LYS A 120 20.89 5.08 -19.10
C LYS A 120 20.10 6.15 -19.86
N THR A 121 20.78 7.25 -20.18
CA THR A 121 20.27 8.33 -21.03
C THR A 121 21.26 8.61 -22.16
N ASN A 122 21.08 9.72 -22.89
CA ASN A 122 21.96 10.14 -23.99
C ASN A 122 23.41 10.42 -23.52
N TRP A 123 23.66 10.50 -22.22
CA TRP A 123 24.98 10.71 -21.61
C TRP A 123 25.83 9.43 -21.50
N GLY A 124 25.36 8.29 -22.01
CA GLY A 124 26.16 7.07 -22.15
C GLY A 124 26.35 6.23 -20.87
N ILE A 125 26.07 6.78 -19.69
CA ILE A 125 26.20 6.12 -18.37
C ILE A 125 24.82 5.75 -17.80
N GLY A 126 24.74 4.61 -17.11
CA GLY A 126 23.54 4.09 -16.45
C GLY A 126 23.10 2.73 -17.01
N HIS A 127 21.99 2.21 -16.50
CA HIS A 127 21.47 0.89 -16.86
C HIS A 127 20.43 0.91 -17.98
N ASN A 128 20.52 -0.06 -18.90
CA ASN A 128 19.44 -0.36 -19.84
C ASN A 128 18.49 -1.39 -19.22
N LEU A 129 17.21 -1.03 -19.08
CA LEU A 129 16.19 -1.91 -18.50
C LEU A 129 16.02 -3.22 -19.28
N LYS A 130 16.15 -3.17 -20.61
CA LYS A 130 16.07 -4.36 -21.44
C LYS A 130 17.17 -5.36 -21.07
N ASP A 131 18.40 -4.88 -20.94
CA ASP A 131 19.55 -5.72 -20.64
C ASP A 131 19.45 -6.29 -19.22
N ILE A 132 18.95 -5.50 -18.26
CA ILE A 132 18.62 -5.99 -16.91
C ILE A 132 17.64 -7.16 -17.00
N LEU A 133 16.50 -6.98 -17.68
CA LEU A 133 15.46 -8.02 -17.75
C LEU A 133 15.97 -9.27 -18.47
N ASP A 134 16.64 -9.13 -19.62
CA ASP A 134 17.13 -10.27 -20.39
C ASP A 134 18.20 -11.09 -19.65
N ALA A 135 18.99 -10.45 -18.78
CA ALA A 135 20.01 -11.07 -17.95
C ALA A 135 19.45 -11.73 -16.67
N HIS A 136 18.31 -11.27 -16.15
CA HIS A 136 17.69 -11.82 -14.94
C HIS A 136 16.99 -13.16 -15.22
N ARG A 137 17.77 -14.25 -15.13
CA ARG A 137 17.27 -15.62 -15.27
C ARG A 137 17.48 -16.41 -13.98
N PRO A 138 16.48 -17.19 -13.54
CA PRO A 138 16.61 -17.96 -12.32
C PRO A 138 17.67 -19.07 -12.49
N PRO A 139 18.51 -19.32 -11.47
CA PRO A 139 19.52 -20.39 -11.53
C PRO A 139 18.92 -21.78 -11.75
N SER A 140 17.69 -22.01 -11.28
CA SER A 140 17.03 -23.31 -11.31
C SER A 140 16.45 -23.71 -12.68
N GLY A 141 16.38 -22.78 -13.65
CA GLY A 141 15.76 -23.02 -14.96
C GLY A 141 14.25 -23.28 -14.93
N LYS A 142 13.60 -23.34 -13.76
CA LYS A 142 12.18 -23.70 -13.60
C LYS A 142 11.19 -22.66 -14.12
N LEU A 143 11.65 -21.45 -14.46
CA LEU A 143 10.84 -20.37 -15.03
C LEU A 143 11.17 -20.10 -16.52
N GLY A 144 11.70 -21.11 -17.22
CA GLY A 144 12.02 -21.02 -18.64
C GLY A 144 13.06 -19.95 -18.95
N ASN A 145 12.80 -19.15 -19.98
CA ASN A 145 13.64 -18.05 -20.44
C ASN A 145 13.61 -16.81 -19.50
N GLY A 146 12.89 -16.87 -18.38
CA GLY A 146 12.83 -15.79 -17.41
C GLY A 146 12.10 -14.56 -17.96
N HIS A 147 12.70 -13.37 -17.82
CA HIS A 147 12.09 -12.10 -18.22
C HIS A 147 12.38 -11.67 -19.67
N LYS A 148 12.96 -12.57 -20.49
CA LYS A 148 13.28 -12.26 -21.88
C LYS A 148 12.03 -11.83 -22.66
N GLY A 149 12.15 -10.75 -23.44
CA GLY A 149 11.06 -10.19 -24.25
C GLY A 149 10.09 -9.28 -23.48
N LEU A 150 10.03 -9.36 -22.15
CA LEU A 150 9.09 -8.57 -21.35
C LEU A 150 9.25 -7.07 -21.52
N TYR A 151 10.47 -6.56 -21.72
CA TYR A 151 10.68 -5.14 -21.95
C TYR A 151 9.80 -4.62 -23.09
N LEU A 152 9.84 -5.30 -24.25
CA LEU A 152 9.07 -4.90 -25.42
C LEU A 152 7.57 -5.16 -25.22
N THR A 153 7.20 -6.30 -24.63
CA THR A 153 5.80 -6.60 -24.27
C THR A 153 5.17 -5.50 -23.40
N LEU A 154 5.92 -5.00 -22.41
CA LEU A 154 5.47 -3.92 -21.52
C LEU A 154 5.48 -2.55 -22.23
N THR A 155 6.54 -2.21 -22.96
CA THR A 155 6.65 -0.86 -23.55
C THR A 155 5.74 -0.65 -24.74
N ASN A 156 5.40 -1.72 -25.48
CA ASN A 156 4.56 -1.63 -26.68
C ASN A 156 3.06 -1.69 -26.37
N SER A 157 2.66 -2.22 -25.21
CA SER A 157 1.24 -2.26 -24.81
C SER A 157 0.90 -1.17 -23.81
N LEU A 158 -0.02 -0.27 -24.21
CA LEU A 158 -0.62 0.70 -23.29
C LEU A 158 -1.57 0.02 -22.29
N HIS A 159 -2.25 -1.06 -22.68
CA HIS A 159 -3.14 -1.79 -21.78
C HIS A 159 -2.34 -2.45 -20.64
N MET A 160 -1.18 -3.02 -20.93
CA MET A 160 -0.32 -3.59 -19.90
C MET A 160 0.27 -2.51 -18.98
N GLN A 161 0.71 -1.36 -19.54
CA GLN A 161 1.18 -0.23 -18.72
C GLN A 161 0.07 0.32 -17.83
N LEU A 162 -1.15 0.46 -18.35
CA LEU A 162 -2.29 0.95 -17.58
C LEU A 162 -2.71 -0.06 -16.51
N GLY A 163 -2.74 -1.35 -16.83
CA GLY A 163 -3.01 -2.42 -15.86
C GLY A 163 -2.04 -2.39 -14.68
N LEU A 164 -0.74 -2.29 -14.96
CA LEU A 164 0.29 -2.16 -13.90
C LEU A 164 0.16 -0.85 -13.13
N ALA A 165 -0.07 0.28 -13.80
CA ALA A 165 -0.23 1.56 -13.14
C ALA A 165 -1.43 1.58 -12.19
N LEU A 166 -2.57 1.01 -12.61
CA LEU A 166 -3.78 0.87 -11.80
C LEU A 166 -3.56 -0.09 -10.63
N ALA A 167 -2.85 -1.22 -10.84
CA ALA A 167 -2.53 -2.14 -9.76
C ALA A 167 -1.64 -1.49 -8.69
N CYS A 168 -0.57 -0.81 -9.12
CA CYS A 168 0.32 -0.08 -8.22
C CYS A 168 -0.45 1.04 -7.48
N LEU A 169 -1.26 1.81 -8.21
CA LEU A 169 -2.05 2.90 -7.63
C LEU A 169 -3.12 2.38 -6.66
N GLY A 170 -3.80 1.28 -6.99
CA GLY A 170 -4.80 0.64 -6.13
C GLY A 170 -4.20 0.16 -4.81
N VAL A 171 -3.03 -0.48 -4.86
CA VAL A 171 -2.30 -0.91 -3.65
C VAL A 171 -1.93 0.29 -2.77
N ILE A 172 -1.32 1.34 -3.33
CA ILE A 172 -0.96 2.51 -2.53
C ILE A 172 -2.19 3.29 -2.04
N THR A 173 -3.30 3.28 -2.78
CA THR A 173 -4.54 3.95 -2.36
C THR A 173 -5.13 3.24 -1.14
N SER A 174 -5.11 1.91 -1.11
CA SER A 174 -5.52 1.15 0.08
C SER A 174 -4.55 1.37 1.24
N LEU A 175 -3.24 1.42 0.97
CA LEU A 175 -2.23 1.74 1.99
C LEU A 175 -2.46 3.13 2.61
N VAL A 176 -2.79 4.13 1.79
CA VAL A 176 -3.17 5.48 2.26
C VAL A 176 -4.36 5.39 3.22
N ALA A 177 -5.42 4.65 2.86
CA ALA A 177 -6.57 4.48 3.74
C ALA A 177 -6.18 3.87 5.09
N GLN A 178 -5.40 2.79 5.07
CA GLN A 178 -4.96 2.07 6.28
C GLN A 178 -4.02 2.91 7.17
N HIS A 179 -3.09 3.65 6.56
CA HIS A 179 -2.15 4.47 7.32
C HIS A 179 -2.79 5.74 7.86
N MET A 180 -3.69 6.39 7.12
CA MET A 180 -4.26 7.68 7.55
C MET A 180 -5.15 7.60 8.79
N TYR A 181 -5.87 6.48 8.98
CA TYR A 181 -6.67 6.32 10.20
C TYR A 181 -5.81 5.90 11.40
N ALA A 182 -4.80 5.05 11.19
CA ALA A 182 -3.94 4.55 12.25
C ALA A 182 -2.83 5.54 12.68
N MET A 183 -2.33 6.34 11.73
CA MET A 183 -1.28 7.34 11.90
C MET A 183 -1.73 8.69 11.30
N PRO A 184 -2.63 9.43 11.99
CA PRO A 184 -3.18 10.67 11.48
C PRO A 184 -2.10 11.71 11.19
N SER A 185 -2.04 12.23 9.96
CA SER A 185 -1.04 13.22 9.53
C SER A 185 -1.50 14.68 9.62
N TYR A 186 -2.80 14.91 9.85
CA TYR A 186 -3.40 16.25 9.91
C TYR A 186 -3.82 16.59 11.32
N ALA A 187 -3.57 17.83 11.75
CA ALA A 187 -3.91 18.26 13.10
C ALA A 187 -5.42 18.13 13.37
N PHE A 188 -5.76 17.54 14.52
CA PHE A 188 -7.12 17.35 15.04
C PHE A 188 -8.04 16.41 14.24
N ILE A 189 -7.58 15.84 13.13
CA ILE A 189 -8.41 14.96 12.30
C ILE A 189 -8.86 13.70 13.05
N ALA A 190 -8.07 13.22 14.02
CA ALA A 190 -8.41 12.08 14.86
C ALA A 190 -9.64 12.33 15.75
N LYS A 191 -10.02 13.60 15.96
CA LYS A 191 -11.20 14.01 16.74
C LYS A 191 -12.44 14.21 15.87
N ASP A 192 -12.27 14.33 14.55
CA ASP A 192 -13.36 14.41 13.58
C ASP A 192 -13.67 13.03 13.02
N PHE A 193 -14.54 12.31 13.73
CA PHE A 193 -14.88 10.93 13.40
C PHE A 193 -15.60 10.80 12.05
N THR A 194 -16.42 11.78 11.67
CA THR A 194 -17.15 11.75 10.40
C THR A 194 -16.18 11.89 9.22
N THR A 195 -15.24 12.84 9.31
CA THR A 195 -14.21 13.02 8.28
C THR A 195 -13.31 11.79 8.18
N GLN A 196 -12.87 11.20 9.30
CA GLN A 196 -12.08 9.97 9.30
C GLN A 196 -12.80 8.79 8.64
N ALA A 197 -14.06 8.55 9.01
CA ALA A 197 -14.87 7.48 8.41
C ALA A 197 -15.07 7.70 6.90
N ALA A 198 -15.33 8.95 6.49
CA ALA A 198 -15.49 9.31 5.09
C ALA A 198 -14.20 9.08 4.30
N LEU A 199 -13.05 9.51 4.81
CA LEU A 199 -11.75 9.35 4.13
C LEU A 199 -11.34 7.89 3.98
N TYR A 200 -11.50 7.07 5.02
CA TYR A 200 -11.20 5.64 4.95
C TYR A 200 -12.08 4.95 3.89
N THR A 201 -13.40 5.15 3.98
CA THR A 201 -14.36 4.55 3.05
C THR A 201 -14.10 4.99 1.61
N HIS A 202 -13.90 6.29 1.40
CA HIS A 202 -13.61 6.89 0.10
C HIS A 202 -12.39 6.23 -0.58
N HIS A 203 -11.25 6.19 0.12
CA HIS A 203 -10.03 5.63 -0.46
C HIS A 203 -10.13 4.11 -0.67
N GLN A 204 -10.82 3.37 0.19
CA GLN A 204 -11.01 1.93 0.01
C GLN A 204 -11.89 1.60 -1.20
N TYR A 205 -12.98 2.34 -1.42
CA TYR A 205 -13.78 2.16 -2.65
C TYR A 205 -12.98 2.50 -3.90
N ILE A 206 -12.23 3.61 -3.90
CA ILE A 206 -11.35 3.96 -5.04
C ILE A 206 -10.31 2.86 -5.28
N ALA A 207 -9.68 2.34 -4.22
CA ALA A 207 -8.72 1.25 -4.33
C ALA A 207 -9.36 0.02 -4.99
N GLY A 208 -10.57 -0.36 -4.59
CA GLY A 208 -11.33 -1.44 -5.22
C GLY A 208 -11.55 -1.24 -6.72
N PHE A 209 -12.03 -0.07 -7.13
CA PHE A 209 -12.22 0.26 -8.55
C PHE A 209 -10.91 0.26 -9.35
N LEU A 210 -9.83 0.79 -8.79
CA LEU A 210 -8.50 0.76 -9.42
C LEU A 210 -8.01 -0.68 -9.61
N MET A 211 -8.17 -1.53 -8.58
CA MET A 211 -7.76 -2.94 -8.65
C MET A 211 -8.55 -3.72 -9.69
N VAL A 212 -9.89 -3.59 -9.72
CA VAL A 212 -10.72 -4.25 -10.76
C VAL A 212 -10.33 -3.75 -12.16
N GLY A 213 -10.12 -2.44 -12.32
CA GLY A 213 -9.65 -1.85 -13.58
C GLY A 213 -8.28 -2.38 -14.02
N ALA A 214 -7.37 -2.63 -13.08
CA ALA A 214 -6.06 -3.19 -13.37
C ALA A 214 -6.14 -4.55 -14.07
N PHE A 215 -6.95 -5.46 -13.53
CA PHE A 215 -7.17 -6.78 -14.11
C PHE A 215 -7.96 -6.73 -15.42
N ALA A 216 -8.93 -5.81 -15.55
CA ALA A 216 -9.65 -5.59 -16.80
C ALA A 216 -8.68 -5.20 -17.93
N HIS A 217 -7.77 -4.24 -17.67
CA HIS A 217 -6.74 -3.86 -18.64
C HIS A 217 -5.71 -4.97 -18.90
N GLY A 218 -5.41 -5.81 -17.92
CA GLY A 218 -4.63 -7.04 -18.12
C GLY A 218 -5.31 -8.04 -19.06
N ALA A 219 -6.62 -8.24 -18.93
CA ALA A 219 -7.40 -9.09 -19.83
C ALA A 219 -7.45 -8.51 -21.25
N ILE A 220 -7.64 -7.19 -21.39
CA ILE A 220 -7.59 -6.52 -22.69
C ILE A 220 -6.22 -6.68 -23.35
N PHE A 221 -5.14 -6.55 -22.58
CA PHE A 221 -3.77 -6.84 -23.05
C PHE A 221 -3.65 -8.25 -23.62
N PHE A 222 -4.14 -9.27 -22.90
CA PHE A 222 -4.07 -10.66 -23.38
C PHE A 222 -4.82 -10.88 -24.70
N ILE A 223 -5.90 -10.15 -24.96
CA ILE A 223 -6.66 -10.26 -26.20
C ILE A 223 -5.97 -9.52 -27.34
N ARG A 224 -5.62 -8.25 -27.12
CA ARG A 224 -5.24 -7.32 -28.20
C ARG A 224 -3.75 -7.26 -28.49
N ASP A 225 -2.93 -7.32 -27.45
CA ASP A 225 -1.52 -6.89 -27.54
C ASP A 225 -0.54 -8.04 -27.25
N TYR A 226 -0.99 -9.12 -26.60
CA TYR A 226 -0.15 -10.28 -26.31
C TYR A 226 0.19 -11.09 -27.57
N ASN A 227 1.49 -11.16 -27.87
CA ASN A 227 2.04 -12.03 -28.89
C ASN A 227 2.72 -13.27 -28.24
N PRO A 228 2.22 -14.50 -28.47
CA PRO A 228 2.84 -15.72 -27.97
C PRO A 228 4.27 -15.96 -28.46
N GLU A 229 4.59 -15.57 -29.69
CA GLU A 229 5.91 -15.81 -30.29
C GLU A 229 6.99 -14.98 -29.59
N ASP A 230 6.72 -13.69 -29.35
CA ASP A 230 7.66 -12.79 -28.65
C ASP A 230 7.87 -13.17 -27.17
N ASN A 231 6.91 -13.91 -26.60
CA ASN A 231 6.90 -14.29 -25.19
C ASN A 231 7.20 -15.78 -24.98
N GLU A 232 7.68 -16.48 -26.01
CA GLU A 232 7.87 -17.94 -25.96
C GLU A 232 8.74 -18.39 -24.78
N ASN A 233 8.18 -19.31 -23.97
CA ASN A 233 8.81 -19.90 -22.80
C ASN A 233 9.33 -18.87 -21.77
N ASN A 234 8.88 -17.62 -21.80
CA ASN A 234 9.15 -16.66 -20.74
C ASN A 234 8.14 -16.83 -19.59
N VAL A 235 8.30 -16.05 -18.51
CA VAL A 235 7.42 -16.17 -17.33
C VAL A 235 5.93 -15.97 -17.63
N LEU A 236 5.59 -15.14 -18.62
CA LEU A 236 4.20 -14.84 -19.00
C LEU A 236 3.57 -16.00 -19.77
N ALA A 237 4.29 -16.57 -20.75
CA ALA A 237 3.83 -17.75 -21.47
C ALA A 237 3.68 -18.95 -20.54
N ARG A 238 4.67 -19.18 -19.65
CA ARG A 238 4.61 -20.28 -18.68
C ARG A 238 3.40 -20.17 -17.78
N MET A 239 3.07 -18.98 -17.29
CA MET A 239 1.86 -18.76 -16.48
C MET A 239 0.59 -19.20 -17.21
N LEU A 240 0.48 -18.90 -18.52
CA LEU A 240 -0.67 -19.32 -19.33
C LEU A 240 -0.72 -20.84 -19.53
N GLU A 241 0.41 -21.53 -19.61
CA GLU A 241 0.49 -23.00 -19.77
C GLU A 241 -0.07 -23.78 -18.58
N HIS A 242 -0.11 -23.18 -17.38
CA HIS A 242 -0.66 -23.81 -16.17
C HIS A 242 -1.80 -22.98 -15.55
N LYS A 243 -2.55 -22.24 -16.38
CA LYS A 243 -3.65 -21.40 -15.92
C LYS A 243 -4.72 -22.17 -15.15
N GLU A 244 -4.99 -23.43 -15.51
CA GLU A 244 -5.97 -24.28 -14.84
C GLU A 244 -5.55 -24.61 -13.41
N ALA A 245 -4.24 -24.74 -13.15
CA ALA A 245 -3.73 -24.93 -11.80
C ALA A 245 -3.94 -23.67 -10.96
N ILE A 246 -3.65 -22.48 -11.50
CA ILE A 246 -3.86 -21.20 -10.81
C ILE A 246 -5.34 -21.02 -10.46
N ILE A 247 -6.23 -21.20 -11.45
CA ILE A 247 -7.68 -21.04 -11.28
C ILE A 247 -8.23 -22.06 -10.27
N SER A 248 -7.80 -23.32 -10.33
CA SER A 248 -8.30 -24.35 -9.41
C SER A 248 -7.86 -24.12 -7.97
N HIS A 249 -6.64 -23.62 -7.73
CA HIS A 249 -6.19 -23.27 -6.38
C HIS A 249 -6.92 -22.05 -5.82
N LEU A 250 -7.15 -21.01 -6.63
CA LEU A 250 -7.97 -19.86 -6.22
C LEU A 250 -9.41 -20.27 -5.92
N SER A 251 -9.97 -21.20 -6.71
CA SER A 251 -11.29 -21.78 -6.45
C SER A 251 -11.32 -22.56 -5.13
N TRP A 252 -10.31 -23.39 -4.87
CA TRP A 252 -10.21 -24.14 -3.62
C TRP A 252 -10.12 -23.19 -2.42
N ALA A 253 -9.26 -22.18 -2.46
CA ALA A 253 -9.09 -21.22 -1.38
C ALA A 253 -10.41 -20.46 -1.11
N SER A 254 -11.09 -20.03 -2.16
CA SER A 254 -12.39 -19.35 -2.07
C SER A 254 -13.47 -20.23 -1.42
N LEU A 255 -13.58 -21.49 -1.86
CA LEU A 255 -14.52 -22.46 -1.29
C LEU A 255 -14.18 -22.78 0.17
N PHE A 256 -12.90 -23.00 0.46
CA PHE A 256 -12.42 -23.28 1.81
C PHE A 256 -12.76 -22.13 2.76
N LEU A 257 -12.42 -20.89 2.40
CA LEU A 257 -12.74 -19.71 3.20
C LEU A 257 -14.25 -19.54 3.36
N GLY A 258 -15.02 -19.72 2.27
CA GLY A 258 -16.47 -19.59 2.27
C GLY A 258 -17.17 -20.56 3.22
N PHE A 259 -16.88 -21.86 3.09
CA PHE A 259 -17.49 -22.89 3.93
C PHE A 259 -17.17 -22.71 5.42
N HIS A 260 -15.92 -22.42 5.77
CA HIS A 260 -15.53 -22.33 7.18
C HIS A 260 -15.96 -21.01 7.81
N THR A 261 -15.79 -19.87 7.12
CA THR A 261 -16.15 -18.56 7.67
C THR A 261 -17.66 -18.45 7.87
N LEU A 262 -18.45 -18.76 6.83
CA LEU A 262 -19.90 -18.73 6.93
C LEU A 262 -20.42 -19.80 7.91
N GLY A 263 -19.82 -20.99 7.91
CA GLY A 263 -20.17 -22.05 8.86
C GLY A 263 -19.99 -21.63 10.32
N LEU A 264 -18.90 -20.93 10.65
CA LEU A 264 -18.68 -20.39 11.99
C LEU A 264 -19.68 -19.29 12.36
N TYR A 265 -20.02 -18.38 11.43
CA TYR A 265 -21.08 -17.39 11.68
C TYR A 265 -22.42 -18.07 11.97
N ILE A 266 -22.85 -19.01 11.13
CA ILE A 266 -24.11 -19.75 11.31
C ILE A 266 -24.12 -20.53 12.63
N HIS A 267 -23.01 -21.20 12.96
CA HIS A 267 -22.87 -21.92 14.24
C HIS A 267 -23.05 -20.96 15.42
N ASN A 268 -22.32 -19.84 15.43
CA ASN A 268 -22.35 -18.86 16.51
C ASN A 268 -23.75 -18.24 16.67
N ASP A 269 -24.40 -17.84 15.57
CA ASP A 269 -25.78 -17.34 15.60
C ASP A 269 -26.76 -18.38 16.15
N THR A 270 -26.63 -19.64 15.73
CA THR A 270 -27.53 -20.73 16.17
C THR A 270 -27.42 -20.98 17.67
N VAL A 271 -26.20 -21.06 18.22
CA VAL A 271 -26.01 -21.31 19.66
C VAL A 271 -26.41 -20.11 20.51
N ILE A 272 -26.22 -18.88 20.02
CA ILE A 272 -26.75 -17.67 20.68
C ILE A 272 -28.27 -17.70 20.68
N ALA A 273 -28.91 -18.03 19.55
CA ALA A 273 -30.37 -18.12 19.45
C ALA A 273 -30.95 -19.18 20.40
N PHE A 274 -30.20 -20.24 20.69
CA PHE A 274 -30.55 -21.25 21.70
C PHE A 274 -30.22 -20.85 23.16
N GLY A 275 -29.75 -19.62 23.40
CA GLY A 275 -29.44 -19.13 24.73
C GLY A 275 -28.19 -19.75 25.36
N SER A 276 -27.28 -20.30 24.54
CA SER A 276 -26.02 -20.91 24.97
C SER A 276 -24.79 -20.18 24.37
N PRO A 277 -24.56 -18.89 24.70
CA PRO A 277 -23.49 -18.10 24.11
C PRO A 277 -22.08 -18.66 24.42
N GLU A 278 -21.91 -19.43 25.48
CA GLU A 278 -20.66 -20.10 25.84
C GLU A 278 -20.25 -21.22 24.87
N LYS A 279 -21.17 -21.69 24.02
CA LYS A 279 -20.92 -22.72 22.99
C LYS A 279 -20.48 -22.15 21.65
N GLN A 280 -20.28 -20.84 21.58
CA GLN A 280 -19.68 -20.20 20.42
C GLN A 280 -18.24 -20.70 20.21
N ILE A 281 -17.81 -20.73 18.95
CA ILE A 281 -16.42 -20.97 18.60
C ILE A 281 -15.77 -19.60 18.41
N LEU A 282 -14.99 -19.19 19.41
CA LEU A 282 -14.29 -17.90 19.46
C LEU A 282 -12.79 -18.14 19.31
N ILE A 283 -12.27 -17.86 18.11
CA ILE A 283 -10.86 -18.07 17.78
C ILE A 283 -10.12 -16.75 17.94
N GLU A 284 -9.11 -16.71 18.81
CA GLU A 284 -8.25 -15.55 18.97
C GLU A 284 -7.30 -15.36 17.77
N PRO A 285 -7.15 -14.14 17.22
CA PRO A 285 -6.23 -13.86 16.12
C PRO A 285 -4.78 -13.75 16.61
N VAL A 286 -4.26 -14.83 17.19
CA VAL A 286 -2.94 -14.86 17.86
C VAL A 286 -1.78 -14.39 16.98
N PHE A 287 -1.82 -14.65 15.67
CA PHE A 287 -0.79 -14.16 14.76
C PHE A 287 -0.81 -12.65 14.61
N ALA A 288 -2.00 -12.04 14.52
CA ALA A 288 -2.12 -10.59 14.45
C ALA A 288 -1.79 -9.93 15.80
N GLN A 289 -2.20 -10.53 16.91
CA GLN A 289 -1.83 -10.08 18.26
C GLN A 289 -0.30 -10.14 18.48
N TRP A 290 0.35 -11.18 17.97
CA TRP A 290 1.81 -11.30 17.97
C TRP A 290 2.49 -10.19 17.14
N ILE A 291 1.91 -9.76 16.02
CA ILE A 291 2.42 -8.60 15.25
C ILE A 291 2.27 -7.31 16.07
N GLN A 292 1.14 -7.09 16.75
CA GLN A 292 0.97 -5.93 17.63
C GLN A 292 2.02 -5.93 18.75
N ALA A 293 2.26 -7.08 19.38
CA ALA A 293 3.29 -7.22 20.41
C ALA A 293 4.71 -7.05 19.86
N SER A 294 5.00 -7.61 18.69
CA SER A 294 6.27 -7.41 18.00
C SER A 294 6.53 -5.95 17.65
N SER A 295 5.45 -5.19 17.47
CA SER A 295 5.47 -3.74 17.25
C SER A 295 5.53 -2.92 18.55
N GLY A 296 5.53 -3.54 19.74
CA GLY A 296 5.70 -2.84 21.01
C GLY A 296 4.45 -2.71 21.87
N LYS A 297 3.32 -3.31 21.46
CA LYS A 297 2.10 -3.34 22.29
C LYS A 297 2.24 -4.35 23.43
N SER A 298 2.17 -3.89 24.67
CA SER A 298 2.40 -4.73 25.86
C SER A 298 1.18 -5.55 26.28
N LEU A 299 -0.02 -5.18 25.82
CA LEU A 299 -1.32 -5.73 26.24
C LEU A 299 -1.38 -7.27 26.24
N TYR A 300 -0.80 -7.92 25.23
CA TYR A 300 -0.92 -9.38 25.04
C TYR A 300 0.19 -10.20 25.72
N GLY A 301 1.22 -9.56 26.29
CA GLY A 301 2.24 -10.25 27.09
C GLY A 301 3.19 -11.20 26.34
N PHE A 302 3.29 -11.14 25.00
CA PHE A 302 4.20 -12.01 24.23
C PHE A 302 5.69 -11.76 24.50
N ASN A 303 6.07 -10.58 25.00
CA ASN A 303 7.46 -10.21 25.34
C ASN A 303 8.48 -10.53 24.23
N THR A 304 8.18 -10.09 23.00
CA THR A 304 8.99 -10.33 21.80
C THR A 304 9.32 -9.03 21.07
N LEU A 305 10.48 -8.99 20.41
CA LEU A 305 10.93 -7.83 19.62
C LEU A 305 10.74 -6.51 20.40
N LEU A 306 9.93 -5.57 19.88
CA LEU A 306 9.79 -4.24 20.48
C LEU A 306 8.98 -4.21 21.79
N SER A 307 8.20 -5.26 22.11
CA SER A 307 7.54 -5.36 23.43
C SER A 307 8.48 -5.86 24.53
N SER A 308 9.68 -6.34 24.18
CA SER A 308 10.71 -6.74 25.13
C SER A 308 11.77 -5.65 25.25
N SER A 309 11.93 -5.07 26.44
CA SER A 309 12.93 -4.02 26.70
C SER A 309 14.38 -4.51 26.57
N THR A 310 14.63 -5.81 26.68
CA THR A 310 15.97 -6.41 26.58
C THR A 310 16.34 -6.83 25.15
N SER A 311 15.39 -6.80 24.21
CA SER A 311 15.63 -7.15 22.81
C SER A 311 16.59 -6.17 22.13
N TYR A 312 17.46 -6.68 21.25
CA TYR A 312 18.33 -5.85 20.42
C TYR A 312 17.55 -4.85 19.56
N ALA A 313 16.35 -5.23 19.10
CA ALA A 313 15.48 -4.33 18.32
C ALA A 313 15.06 -3.11 19.14
N SER A 314 14.69 -3.32 20.41
CA SER A 314 14.30 -2.25 21.33
C SER A 314 15.47 -1.36 21.71
N GLN A 315 16.65 -1.95 21.96
CA GLN A 315 17.85 -1.20 22.29
C GLN A 315 18.28 -0.26 21.15
N ALA A 316 18.24 -0.75 19.90
CA ALA A 316 18.63 0.03 18.72
C ALA A 316 17.76 1.29 18.48
N GLY A 317 16.45 1.21 18.78
CA GLY A 317 15.51 2.32 18.60
C GLY A 317 15.33 3.25 19.82
N SER A 318 15.81 2.82 20.99
CA SER A 318 15.48 3.39 22.31
C SER A 318 15.74 4.89 22.48
N ASN A 319 16.75 5.44 21.80
CA ASN A 319 17.14 6.84 21.91
C ASN A 319 16.73 7.69 20.70
N VAL A 320 15.86 7.18 19.82
CA VAL A 320 15.48 7.89 18.58
C VAL A 320 13.95 8.01 18.48
N TRP A 321 13.28 7.06 17.84
CA TRP A 321 11.83 7.09 17.56
C TRP A 321 11.00 6.19 18.48
N LEU A 322 11.65 5.23 19.15
CA LEU A 322 10.95 4.17 19.86
C LEU A 322 10.17 4.67 21.09
N PRO A 323 10.66 5.62 21.91
CA PRO A 323 9.89 6.09 23.06
C PRO A 323 8.53 6.68 22.68
N GLY A 324 8.49 7.58 21.68
CA GLY A 324 7.24 8.17 21.18
C GLY A 324 6.33 7.13 20.53
N TRP A 325 6.90 6.17 19.81
CA TRP A 325 6.14 5.04 19.25
C TRP A 325 5.50 4.15 20.32
N ILE A 326 6.25 3.76 21.36
CA ILE A 326 5.78 2.90 22.44
C ILE A 326 4.69 3.60 23.26
N GLU A 327 4.82 4.91 23.48
CA GLU A 327 3.76 5.71 24.08
C GLU A 327 2.48 5.65 23.23
N ALA A 328 2.60 5.92 21.92
CA ALA A 328 1.45 5.96 21.02
C ALA A 328 0.75 4.59 20.91
N ILE A 329 1.48 3.50 20.70
CA ILE A 329 0.89 2.16 20.47
C ILE A 329 0.23 1.56 21.72
N ASN A 330 0.62 2.01 22.92
CA ASN A 330 0.03 1.57 24.18
C ASN A 330 -1.05 2.52 24.71
N ASN A 331 -1.32 3.63 24.01
CA ASN A 331 -2.38 4.56 24.36
C ASN A 331 -3.73 4.10 23.79
N THR A 332 -4.70 3.82 24.66
CA THR A 332 -6.03 3.32 24.28
C THR A 332 -6.96 4.38 23.69
N LYS A 333 -6.50 5.63 23.55
CA LYS A 333 -7.29 6.77 23.04
C LYS A 333 -7.05 7.09 21.56
N ASN A 334 -6.24 6.30 20.85
CA ASN A 334 -5.99 6.45 19.42
C ASN A 334 -6.30 5.15 18.66
N SER A 335 -6.11 5.18 17.34
CA SER A 335 -6.38 4.04 16.46
C SER A 335 -5.13 3.27 16.02
N LEU A 336 -3.96 3.56 16.60
CA LEU A 336 -2.72 2.89 16.26
C LEU A 336 -2.73 1.48 16.87
N PHE A 337 -2.85 0.46 16.01
CA PHE A 337 -2.97 -0.95 16.41
C PHE A 337 -4.06 -1.18 17.47
N LEU A 338 -5.32 -0.96 17.10
CA LEU A 338 -6.49 -1.26 17.95
C LEU A 338 -6.45 -2.68 18.50
N THR A 339 -6.98 -2.87 19.71
CA THR A 339 -7.09 -4.21 20.31
C THR A 339 -8.04 -5.07 19.50
N ILE A 340 -7.57 -6.24 19.11
CA ILE A 340 -8.29 -7.22 18.29
C ILE A 340 -8.58 -8.50 19.07
N GLY A 341 -9.70 -9.15 18.74
CA GLY A 341 -10.17 -10.40 19.33
C GLY A 341 -10.92 -11.30 18.32
N PRO A 342 -11.80 -12.19 18.79
CA PRO A 342 -12.44 -13.20 17.94
C PRO A 342 -13.36 -12.65 16.85
N GLY A 343 -14.02 -11.51 17.11
CA GLY A 343 -14.82 -10.82 16.10
C GLY A 343 -13.96 -10.34 14.93
N ASP A 344 -12.79 -9.77 15.23
CA ASP A 344 -11.81 -9.35 14.22
C ASP A 344 -11.30 -10.54 13.42
N PHE A 345 -11.06 -11.69 14.06
CA PHE A 345 -10.65 -12.91 13.35
C PHE A 345 -11.65 -13.30 12.26
N LEU A 346 -12.94 -13.36 12.58
CA LEU A 346 -13.99 -13.77 11.64
C LEU A 346 -14.14 -12.79 10.48
N VAL A 347 -14.17 -11.48 10.76
CA VAL A 347 -14.33 -10.48 9.69
C VAL A 347 -13.10 -10.43 8.77
N HIS A 348 -11.88 -10.65 9.29
CA HIS A 348 -10.69 -10.72 8.43
C HIS A 348 -10.72 -11.95 7.51
N HIS A 349 -11.30 -13.07 7.94
CA HIS A 349 -11.51 -14.23 7.06
C HIS A 349 -12.61 -13.98 6.02
N ALA A 350 -13.64 -13.20 6.36
CA ALA A 350 -14.65 -12.74 5.39
C ALA A 350 -14.05 -11.76 4.35
N ILE A 351 -13.19 -10.84 4.78
CA ILE A 351 -12.41 -9.98 3.86
C ILE A 351 -11.52 -10.83 2.96
N ALA A 352 -10.81 -11.81 3.53
CA ALA A 352 -9.98 -12.73 2.75
C ALA A 352 -10.81 -13.49 1.72
N LEU A 353 -12.00 -13.98 2.07
CA LEU A 353 -12.93 -14.60 1.13
C LEU A 353 -13.28 -13.66 -0.03
N GLY A 354 -13.73 -12.43 0.26
CA GLY A 354 -14.08 -11.45 -0.76
C GLY A 354 -12.92 -11.14 -1.71
N LEU A 355 -11.71 -10.96 -1.17
CA LEU A 355 -10.49 -10.74 -1.97
C LEU A 355 -10.15 -11.94 -2.86
N HIS A 356 -10.22 -13.17 -2.34
CA HIS A 356 -9.90 -14.37 -3.11
C HIS A 356 -10.94 -14.64 -4.21
N VAL A 357 -12.23 -14.45 -3.94
CA VAL A 357 -13.29 -14.63 -4.95
C VAL A 357 -13.20 -13.55 -6.03
N THR A 358 -13.02 -12.28 -5.64
CA THR A 358 -12.84 -11.19 -6.61
C THR A 358 -11.62 -11.46 -7.50
N THR A 359 -10.50 -11.89 -6.90
CA THR A 359 -9.28 -12.25 -7.63
C THR A 359 -9.51 -13.46 -8.55
N LEU A 360 -10.22 -14.49 -8.08
CA LEU A 360 -10.57 -15.66 -8.89
C LEU A 360 -11.33 -15.26 -10.15
N ILE A 361 -12.37 -14.43 -10.02
CA ILE A 361 -13.19 -13.99 -11.15
C ILE A 361 -12.34 -13.21 -12.15
N LEU A 362 -11.56 -12.25 -11.67
CA LEU A 362 -10.70 -11.40 -12.50
C LEU A 362 -9.59 -12.18 -13.20
N VAL A 363 -8.87 -13.03 -12.46
CA VAL A 363 -7.76 -13.85 -12.99
C VAL A 363 -8.29 -14.86 -14.00
N LYS A 364 -9.38 -15.57 -13.67
CA LYS A 364 -10.00 -16.51 -14.62
C LYS A 364 -10.47 -15.79 -15.88
N GLY A 365 -11.10 -14.62 -15.74
CA GLY A 365 -11.50 -13.77 -16.86
C GLY A 365 -10.33 -13.40 -17.79
N ALA A 366 -9.19 -13.01 -17.21
CA ALA A 366 -7.99 -12.67 -17.96
C ALA A 366 -7.29 -13.87 -18.61
N LEU A 367 -7.15 -15.00 -17.90
CA LEU A 367 -6.45 -16.19 -18.40
C LEU A 367 -7.25 -16.98 -19.45
N ASP A 368 -8.58 -16.90 -19.42
CA ASP A 368 -9.47 -17.48 -20.44
C ASP A 368 -9.88 -16.48 -21.53
N ALA A 369 -9.34 -15.25 -21.50
CA ALA A 369 -9.71 -14.18 -22.41
C ALA A 369 -9.42 -14.52 -23.88
N ARG A 370 -8.30 -15.23 -24.14
CA ARG A 370 -7.93 -15.65 -25.50
C ARG A 370 -8.68 -16.87 -26.00
N GLY A 371 -9.19 -17.70 -25.09
CA GLY A 371 -9.84 -18.95 -25.41
C GLY A 371 -9.99 -19.86 -24.20
N SER A 372 -11.08 -20.63 -24.19
CA SER A 372 -11.34 -21.71 -23.23
C SER A 372 -11.81 -22.97 -23.97
N LYS A 373 -12.01 -24.09 -23.27
CA LYS A 373 -12.54 -25.31 -23.91
C LYS A 373 -13.92 -25.10 -24.56
N LEU A 374 -14.76 -24.23 -24.00
CA LEU A 374 -16.11 -23.97 -24.50
C LEU A 374 -16.14 -23.03 -25.72
N MET A 375 -15.16 -22.14 -25.84
CA MET A 375 -14.99 -21.19 -26.94
C MET A 375 -13.48 -20.95 -27.16
N PRO A 376 -12.83 -21.79 -27.99
CA PRO A 376 -11.37 -21.75 -28.19
C PRO A 376 -10.88 -20.51 -28.93
N ASP A 377 -11.71 -19.95 -29.80
CA ASP A 377 -11.47 -18.81 -30.69
C ASP A 377 -11.91 -17.46 -30.09
N LYS A 378 -12.07 -17.39 -28.76
CA LYS A 378 -12.59 -16.21 -28.06
C LYS A 378 -11.84 -14.91 -28.39
N LYS A 379 -10.52 -14.98 -28.59
CA LYS A 379 -9.71 -13.81 -28.97
C LYS A 379 -10.21 -13.09 -30.24
N ASP A 380 -10.87 -13.81 -31.14
CA ASP A 380 -11.32 -13.28 -32.44
C ASP A 380 -12.58 -12.41 -32.32
N PHE A 381 -13.25 -12.45 -31.16
CA PHE A 381 -14.47 -11.69 -30.84
C PHE A 381 -14.19 -10.41 -30.02
N GLY A 382 -12.96 -10.23 -29.56
CA GLY A 382 -12.57 -9.08 -28.75
C GLY A 382 -12.94 -9.20 -27.26
N TYR A 383 -12.88 -8.08 -26.53
CA TYR A 383 -13.01 -8.07 -25.07
C TYR A 383 -14.47 -8.16 -24.57
N SER A 384 -15.39 -7.48 -25.27
CA SER A 384 -16.79 -7.38 -24.90
C SER A 384 -17.65 -7.82 -26.08
N PHE A 385 -18.44 -8.87 -25.86
CA PHE A 385 -19.41 -9.40 -26.81
C PHE A 385 -20.50 -10.17 -26.02
N PRO A 386 -21.74 -10.30 -26.54
CA PRO A 386 -22.86 -10.79 -25.72
C PRO A 386 -22.77 -12.27 -25.32
N CYS A 387 -22.49 -13.15 -26.27
CA CYS A 387 -22.36 -14.60 -26.12
C CYS A 387 -21.89 -15.21 -27.46
N ASP A 388 -21.71 -16.53 -27.52
CA ASP A 388 -21.57 -17.32 -28.74
C ASP A 388 -22.82 -18.19 -28.99
N GLY A 389 -24.00 -17.62 -28.72
CA GLY A 389 -25.31 -18.24 -28.92
C GLY A 389 -25.70 -19.31 -27.88
N PRO A 390 -26.92 -19.87 -28.03
CA PRO A 390 -27.47 -20.87 -27.10
C PRO A 390 -26.92 -22.29 -27.32
N GLY A 391 -26.09 -22.50 -28.34
CA GLY A 391 -25.47 -23.79 -28.63
C GLY A 391 -24.51 -24.25 -27.52
N ARG A 392 -24.05 -25.51 -27.58
CA ARG A 392 -23.04 -26.09 -26.66
C ARG A 392 -23.40 -26.00 -25.16
N GLY A 393 -24.69 -25.93 -24.83
CA GLY A 393 -25.21 -25.80 -23.47
C GLY A 393 -25.48 -24.37 -23.01
N GLY A 394 -25.21 -23.37 -23.87
CA GLY A 394 -25.38 -21.94 -23.58
C GLY A 394 -24.05 -21.26 -23.25
N THR A 395 -23.85 -20.04 -23.76
CA THR A 395 -22.60 -19.27 -23.64
C THR A 395 -22.82 -17.86 -23.12
N CYS A 396 -23.85 -17.67 -22.28
CA CYS A 396 -24.10 -16.40 -21.60
C CYS A 396 -22.90 -16.00 -20.73
N ASP A 397 -22.62 -14.69 -20.65
CA ASP A 397 -21.58 -14.10 -19.79
C ASP A 397 -20.19 -14.74 -19.97
N ILE A 398 -19.84 -15.11 -21.20
CA ILE A 398 -18.59 -15.84 -21.53
C ILE A 398 -17.41 -14.91 -21.85
N SER A 399 -17.65 -13.63 -22.14
CA SER A 399 -16.60 -12.69 -22.52
C SER A 399 -15.74 -12.29 -21.32
N ALA A 400 -14.56 -11.74 -21.58
CA ALA A 400 -13.69 -11.24 -20.50
C ALA A 400 -14.25 -9.95 -19.86
N TRP A 401 -15.08 -9.19 -20.58
CA TRP A 401 -15.84 -8.08 -20.01
C TRP A 401 -16.91 -8.56 -19.02
N ASP A 402 -17.57 -9.69 -19.28
CA ASP A 402 -18.57 -10.24 -18.36
C ASP A 402 -17.93 -10.67 -17.02
N ALA A 403 -16.69 -11.18 -17.07
CA ALA A 403 -15.92 -11.44 -15.86
C ALA A 403 -15.60 -10.15 -15.08
N PHE A 404 -15.27 -9.05 -15.77
CA PHE A 404 -15.15 -7.74 -15.13
C PHE A 404 -16.47 -7.31 -14.49
N TYR A 405 -17.59 -7.40 -15.21
CA TYR A 405 -18.93 -7.09 -14.69
C TYR A 405 -19.25 -7.88 -13.42
N LEU A 406 -19.04 -9.20 -13.42
CA LEU A 406 -19.26 -10.06 -12.25
C LEU A 406 -18.34 -9.71 -11.07
N SER A 407 -17.09 -9.35 -11.36
CA SER A 407 -16.12 -9.00 -10.30
C SER A 407 -16.47 -7.70 -9.57
N VAL A 408 -17.17 -6.75 -10.22
CA VAL A 408 -17.59 -5.50 -9.58
C VAL A 408 -18.57 -5.79 -8.43
N PHE A 409 -19.48 -6.76 -8.58
CA PHE A 409 -20.37 -7.17 -7.48
C PHE A 409 -19.66 -7.77 -6.29
N TRP A 410 -18.52 -8.43 -6.50
CA TRP A 410 -17.72 -9.02 -5.42
C TRP A 410 -16.76 -8.04 -4.77
N MET A 411 -16.38 -7.00 -5.49
CA MET A 411 -15.56 -5.90 -4.97
C MET A 411 -16.37 -4.96 -4.07
N LEU A 412 -17.62 -4.68 -4.43
CA LEU A 412 -18.56 -3.87 -3.65
C LEU A 412 -19.02 -4.61 -2.40
#